data_AF-A0A4U0PY33-F1
#
_entry.id   AF-A0A4U0PY33-F1
#
_cell.length_a   1.000
_cell.length_b   1.000
_cell.length_c   1.000
_cell.angle_alpha   90.00
_cell.angle_beta   90.00
_cell.angle_gamma   90.00
#
_symmetry.space_group_name_H-M   'P 1'
#
loop_
_entity.id
_entity.type
_entity.pdbx_description
1 polymer ?
#
loop_
_entity_poly.entity_id
_entity_poly.type
_entity_poly.pdbx_seq_one_letter_code
_entity_poly.pdbx_strand_id
1 'polypeptide(L)'
;MEYSMSNNSKKPFGLKALTAAIVMACGVSSATEIAPYFEMWYGGDTSYPAPTLASAQQQLGMKGVTLAFTIAKNGSCDISNDGSGNNLLDGTMKDDIANFSRGGGRVVMSFGGAAGTYVEAVCSVDQMVAMIEGMIQRHNIRSVDFDVEGGQLSNTALNNTRNSALKQLQAKYPDLFVSFTLPVLPTGLTSPGVAVVRSAAQAGVRVDLVNVMAMDYGSSISNGKKMGDLAVQAATSLFSQIKPIFPTKTDAELWAMIGVTPMIGQNDISTEVFTLADAQTLTAFAQQKGLGRIAWWSFQRDRIGSGSYGEYSRVNTANFDFYNIFKAAGSGGTSPTPTPTPVTPTPTPVTPTPTPVTPTPTPVTPTPTPGSCYGAWAEGSTYSVGALVTYNGRNYQAQVSHTAYAGTNWNPAASPTLWKDVGACSGTVPTPTPVTPTPTPVTPTPTPVTPTPTPVTPTPTPVTPTPAGTCAAAWNTSSVYAAANTKVSYNGHNYQNKWWTQGDNPAQSGEWGVWKDLGSCN
;
A
#
# COMPACT_ATOMS: atom_id res chain seq x y z
N MET A 1 -61.41 -33.97 16.52
CA MET A 1 -62.69 -33.79 15.79
C MET A 1 -63.29 -32.52 16.37
N GLU A 2 -63.53 -31.41 15.69
CA GLU A 2 -63.72 -31.07 14.27
C GLU A 2 -63.61 -29.52 14.13
N TYR A 3 -62.98 -29.02 13.04
CA TYR A 3 -63.47 -28.00 12.07
C TYR A 3 -64.11 -26.68 12.61
N SER A 4 -63.97 -25.46 12.02
CA SER A 4 -63.50 -24.94 10.74
C SER A 4 -63.53 -23.39 10.77
N MET A 5 -63.01 -22.78 9.71
CA MET A 5 -62.76 -21.35 9.45
C MET A 5 -64.02 -20.49 9.11
N SER A 6 -63.89 -19.16 9.30
CA SER A 6 -63.95 -18.12 8.23
C SER A 6 -64.91 -16.91 8.44
N ASN A 7 -64.34 -15.71 8.22
CA ASN A 7 -64.90 -14.41 7.76
C ASN A 7 -66.01 -13.71 8.62
N ASN A 8 -66.10 -12.38 8.74
CA ASN A 8 -65.84 -11.30 7.78
C ASN A 8 -65.72 -9.93 8.49
N SER A 9 -64.98 -9.02 7.84
CA SER A 9 -64.80 -7.56 7.98
C SER A 9 -65.77 -6.70 8.81
N LYS A 10 -65.22 -5.68 9.50
CA LYS A 10 -65.62 -4.25 9.40
C LYS A 10 -64.61 -3.31 10.11
N LYS A 11 -64.17 -2.26 9.40
CA LYS A 11 -63.30 -1.12 9.83
C LYS A 11 -63.91 -0.33 10.99
N PRO A 12 -63.14 0.53 11.71
CA PRO A 12 -63.16 1.95 11.34
C PRO A 12 -61.86 2.77 11.56
N PHE A 13 -61.72 3.79 10.70
CA PHE A 13 -61.27 5.18 10.91
C PHE A 13 -59.96 5.51 11.65
N GLY A 14 -59.09 6.20 10.91
CA GLY A 14 -57.84 6.76 11.38
C GLY A 14 -57.94 8.19 11.91
N LEU A 15 -56.94 8.53 12.72
CA LEU A 15 -56.58 9.88 13.12
C LEU A 15 -55.09 10.06 12.77
N LYS A 16 -54.79 10.90 11.79
CA LYS A 16 -53.40 11.23 11.41
C LYS A 16 -52.88 12.33 12.35
N ALA A 17 -51.97 11.97 13.25
CA ALA A 17 -51.07 12.93 13.89
C ALA A 17 -49.81 13.06 13.02
N LEU A 18 -49.51 14.28 12.57
CA LEU A 18 -48.33 14.59 11.79
C LEU A 18 -47.21 14.98 12.76
N THR A 19 -46.32 14.04 13.10
CA THR A 19 -45.11 14.34 13.87
C THR A 19 -43.97 14.62 12.89
N ALA A 20 -43.51 15.87 12.82
CA ALA A 20 -42.30 16.22 12.08
C ALA A 20 -41.09 15.70 12.85
N ALA A 21 -40.49 14.60 12.37
CA ALA A 21 -39.20 14.13 12.87
C ALA A 21 -38.09 14.93 12.18
N ILE A 22 -37.41 15.77 12.94
CA ILE A 22 -36.11 16.32 12.55
C ILE A 22 -35.13 15.16 12.57
N VAL A 23 -34.80 14.61 11.40
CA VAL A 23 -33.70 13.66 11.24
C VAL A 23 -32.42 14.48 11.30
N MET A 24 -31.80 14.59 12.48
CA MET A 24 -30.36 14.82 12.52
C MET A 24 -29.70 13.57 11.91
N ALA A 25 -29.27 13.68 10.65
CA ALA A 25 -28.34 12.74 10.07
C ALA A 25 -26.98 12.92 10.77
N CYS A 26 -26.86 12.36 11.97
CA CYS A 26 -25.56 12.12 12.57
C CYS A 26 -24.94 10.99 11.74
N GLY A 27 -24.01 11.34 10.85
CA GLY A 27 -23.26 10.38 10.06
C GLY A 27 -22.48 9.49 11.02
N VAL A 28 -23.01 8.30 11.30
CA VAL A 28 -22.26 7.24 11.98
C VAL A 28 -21.14 6.82 11.04
N SER A 29 -19.97 7.41 11.20
CA SER A 29 -18.73 6.84 10.68
C SER A 29 -18.62 5.43 11.24
N SER A 30 -18.65 4.41 10.37
CA SER A 30 -18.38 3.05 10.82
C SER A 30 -16.98 3.00 11.43
N ALA A 31 -16.82 2.31 12.55
CA ALA A 31 -15.52 2.16 13.17
C ALA A 31 -14.54 1.45 12.22
N THR A 32 -13.26 1.83 12.29
CA THR A 32 -12.21 1.23 11.47
C THR A 32 -12.05 -0.25 11.81
N GLU A 33 -12.08 -1.12 10.80
CA GLU A 33 -11.83 -2.55 10.98
C GLU A 33 -10.37 -2.81 11.34
N ILE A 34 -10.11 -3.67 12.31
CA ILE A 34 -8.77 -4.06 12.75
C ILE A 34 -8.60 -5.54 12.41
N ALA A 35 -7.85 -5.81 11.34
CA ALA A 35 -7.74 -7.14 10.74
C ALA A 35 -6.31 -7.45 10.28
N PRO A 36 -5.39 -7.74 11.21
CA PRO A 36 -4.00 -8.04 10.87
C PRO A 36 -3.86 -9.28 9.98
N TYR A 37 -2.75 -9.35 9.25
CA TYR A 37 -2.39 -10.57 8.51
C TYR A 37 -1.97 -11.66 9.50
N PHE A 38 -2.59 -12.83 9.39
CA PHE A 38 -2.25 -14.02 10.17
C PHE A 38 -1.63 -15.07 9.24
N GLU A 39 -0.40 -15.44 9.54
CA GLU A 39 0.38 -16.44 8.82
C GLU A 39 -0.14 -17.85 9.12
N MET A 40 -0.97 -18.41 8.24
CA MET A 40 -1.67 -19.68 8.51
C MET A 40 -0.71 -20.85 8.77
N TRP A 41 0.49 -20.84 8.19
CA TRP A 41 1.49 -21.88 8.37
C TRP A 41 2.10 -21.93 9.78
N TYR A 42 1.90 -20.90 10.60
CA TYR A 42 2.23 -20.92 12.04
C TYR A 42 1.01 -21.14 12.94
N GLY A 43 -0.18 -21.37 12.35
CA GLY A 43 -1.40 -21.65 13.10
C GLY A 43 -1.26 -22.89 13.98
N GLY A 44 -1.45 -22.72 15.28
CA GLY A 44 -1.32 -23.75 16.31
C GLY A 44 0.08 -23.90 16.91
N ASP A 45 1.08 -23.18 16.42
CA ASP A 45 2.44 -23.23 16.97
C ASP A 45 2.51 -22.52 18.34
N THR A 46 2.66 -23.31 19.40
CA THR A 46 2.65 -22.85 20.80
C THR A 46 3.87 -22.03 21.20
N SER A 47 4.87 -21.86 20.31
CA SER A 47 5.93 -20.87 20.51
C SER A 47 5.45 -19.43 20.33
N TYR A 48 4.29 -19.22 19.69
CA TYR A 48 3.64 -17.90 19.59
C TYR A 48 2.70 -17.65 20.79
N PRO A 49 2.66 -16.41 21.34
CA PRO A 49 1.85 -16.13 22.54
C PRO A 49 0.33 -16.32 22.36
N ALA A 50 -0.18 -16.17 21.14
CA ALA A 50 -1.54 -16.48 20.74
C ALA A 50 -1.50 -17.37 19.48
N PRO A 51 -1.36 -18.70 19.65
CA PRO A 51 -1.07 -19.61 18.53
C PRO A 51 -2.25 -19.80 17.57
N THR A 52 -3.46 -19.44 17.97
CA THR A 52 -4.70 -19.69 17.22
C THR A 52 -5.57 -18.44 17.15
N LEU A 53 -6.48 -18.36 16.18
CA LEU A 53 -7.49 -17.31 16.11
C LEU A 53 -8.37 -17.30 17.36
N ALA A 54 -8.77 -18.48 17.86
CA ALA A 54 -9.55 -18.60 19.08
C ALA A 54 -8.80 -18.04 20.31
N SER A 55 -7.51 -18.32 20.46
CA SER A 55 -6.70 -17.78 21.57
C SER A 55 -6.47 -16.28 21.43
N ALA A 56 -6.20 -15.79 20.23
CA ALA A 56 -6.11 -14.36 19.95
C ALA A 56 -7.44 -13.64 20.28
N GLN A 57 -8.57 -14.23 19.92
CA GLN A 57 -9.88 -13.70 20.28
C GLN A 57 -10.12 -13.70 21.79
N GLN A 58 -9.80 -14.78 22.48
CA GLN A 58 -10.00 -14.91 23.92
C GLN A 58 -9.12 -13.92 24.71
N GLN A 59 -7.86 -13.78 24.32
CA GLN A 59 -6.88 -12.96 25.02
C GLN A 59 -7.01 -11.47 24.70
N LEU A 60 -7.22 -11.13 23.42
CA LEU A 60 -7.13 -9.75 22.94
C LEU A 60 -8.48 -9.14 22.53
N GLY A 61 -9.54 -9.96 22.49
CA GLY A 61 -10.83 -9.55 21.96
C GLY A 61 -10.81 -9.36 20.44
N MET A 62 -9.91 -10.04 19.72
CA MET A 62 -9.77 -9.93 18.26
C MET A 62 -11.08 -10.14 17.52
N LYS A 63 -11.43 -9.17 16.65
CA LYS A 63 -12.69 -9.13 15.88
C LYS A 63 -12.51 -9.21 14.37
N GLY A 64 -11.30 -9.01 13.86
CA GLY A 64 -10.99 -9.12 12.44
C GLY A 64 -9.65 -9.83 12.26
N VAL A 65 -9.52 -10.57 11.17
CA VAL A 65 -8.25 -11.17 10.75
C VAL A 65 -8.21 -11.33 9.24
N THR A 66 -7.01 -11.17 8.65
CA THR A 66 -6.75 -11.43 7.24
C THR A 66 -5.84 -12.65 7.13
N LEU A 67 -6.32 -13.75 6.54
CA LEU A 67 -5.56 -15.01 6.47
C LEU A 67 -4.60 -15.00 5.28
N ALA A 68 -3.30 -15.11 5.57
CA ALA A 68 -2.20 -15.12 4.61
C ALA A 68 -1.72 -16.56 4.35
N PHE A 69 -1.52 -17.01 3.12
CA PHE A 69 -2.15 -16.52 1.88
C PHE A 69 -2.84 -17.70 1.19
N THR A 70 -3.71 -17.43 0.22
CA THR A 70 -4.27 -18.44 -0.68
C THR A 70 -3.62 -18.31 -2.05
N ILE A 71 -2.84 -19.31 -2.43
CA ILE A 71 -2.12 -19.39 -3.71
C ILE A 71 -2.44 -20.71 -4.41
N ALA A 72 -2.08 -20.80 -5.69
CA ALA A 72 -2.26 -22.02 -6.48
C ALA A 72 -1.35 -23.15 -5.99
N LYS A 73 -1.93 -24.33 -5.77
CA LYS A 73 -1.22 -25.55 -5.42
C LYS A 73 -0.45 -26.09 -6.62
N ASN A 74 0.87 -26.03 -6.55
CA ASN A 74 1.78 -26.64 -7.53
C ASN A 74 1.41 -26.28 -8.98
N GLY A 75 0.96 -25.05 -9.23
CA GLY A 75 0.56 -24.58 -10.55
C GLY A 75 -0.78 -25.13 -11.08
N SER A 76 -1.54 -25.85 -10.27
CA SER A 76 -2.89 -26.32 -10.59
C SER A 76 -3.95 -25.37 -10.02
N CYS A 77 -5.16 -25.37 -10.60
CA CYS A 77 -6.29 -24.64 -10.05
C CYS A 77 -6.90 -25.35 -8.83
N ASP A 78 -6.09 -25.46 -7.78
CA ASP A 78 -6.40 -25.89 -6.41
C ASP A 78 -5.63 -24.96 -5.46
N ILE A 79 -5.99 -24.92 -4.18
CA ILE A 79 -5.41 -23.98 -3.22
C ILE A 79 -4.31 -24.60 -2.36
N SER A 80 -3.31 -23.80 -2.05
CA SER A 80 -2.31 -24.03 -1.02
C SER A 80 -2.18 -22.78 -0.17
N ASN A 81 -1.93 -22.98 1.13
CA ASN A 81 -1.80 -21.90 2.11
C ASN A 81 -0.41 -21.80 2.75
N ASP A 82 0.49 -22.72 2.42
CA ASP A 82 1.84 -22.80 2.97
C ASP A 82 2.93 -22.87 1.87
N GLY A 83 2.53 -22.72 0.60
CA GLY A 83 3.43 -22.85 -0.55
C GLY A 83 3.94 -24.26 -0.82
N SER A 84 3.67 -25.23 0.05
CA SER A 84 4.09 -26.63 -0.06
C SER A 84 3.00 -27.54 -0.61
N GLY A 85 1.86 -26.96 -1.00
CA GLY A 85 0.73 -27.66 -1.59
C GLY A 85 -0.34 -28.09 -0.60
N ASN A 86 -0.22 -27.73 0.69
CA ASN A 86 -1.24 -28.04 1.68
C ASN A 86 -2.33 -26.98 1.71
N ASN A 87 -3.58 -27.44 1.74
CA ASN A 87 -4.75 -26.62 1.97
C ASN A 87 -5.01 -26.59 3.49
N LEU A 88 -4.52 -25.54 4.14
CA LEU A 88 -4.67 -25.38 5.59
C LEU A 88 -6.09 -24.98 5.98
N LEU A 89 -6.81 -24.29 5.08
CA LEU A 89 -8.18 -23.82 5.29
C LEU A 89 -9.18 -24.95 5.49
N ASP A 90 -9.14 -25.95 4.61
CA ASP A 90 -9.96 -27.16 4.74
C ASP A 90 -9.30 -28.20 5.68
N GLY A 91 -8.07 -27.94 6.12
CA GLY A 91 -7.27 -28.78 7.01
C GLY A 91 -7.17 -28.21 8.44
N THR A 92 -5.95 -27.92 8.89
CA THR A 92 -5.63 -27.59 10.29
C THR A 92 -6.29 -26.32 10.81
N MET A 93 -6.60 -25.35 9.95
CA MET A 93 -7.22 -24.08 10.35
C MET A 93 -8.75 -24.14 10.40
N LYS A 94 -9.39 -25.20 9.86
CA LYS A 94 -10.84 -25.26 9.64
C LYS A 94 -11.67 -24.98 10.90
N ASP A 95 -11.38 -25.70 11.98
CA ASP A 95 -12.14 -25.57 13.22
C ASP A 95 -11.84 -24.25 13.93
N ASP A 96 -10.61 -23.76 13.84
CA ASP A 96 -10.21 -22.48 14.44
C ASP A 96 -10.90 -21.28 13.77
N ILE A 97 -10.99 -21.29 12.44
CA ILE A 97 -11.75 -20.32 11.63
C ILE A 97 -13.24 -20.35 12.02
N ALA A 98 -13.81 -21.55 12.12
CA ALA A 98 -15.21 -21.72 12.50
C ALA A 98 -15.48 -21.21 13.92
N ASN A 99 -14.57 -21.47 14.87
CA ASN A 99 -14.67 -21.00 16.24
C ASN A 99 -14.54 -19.48 16.35
N PHE A 100 -13.57 -18.88 15.65
CA PHE A 100 -13.40 -17.43 15.58
C PHE A 100 -14.65 -16.75 14.99
N SER A 101 -15.17 -17.29 13.89
CA SER A 101 -16.39 -16.78 13.25
C SER A 101 -17.61 -16.89 14.18
N ARG A 102 -17.78 -18.01 14.89
CA ARG A 102 -18.85 -18.20 15.88
C ARG A 102 -18.74 -17.23 17.05
N GLY A 103 -17.52 -16.84 17.41
CA GLY A 103 -17.24 -15.79 18.38
C GLY A 103 -17.51 -14.36 17.89
N GLY A 104 -18.03 -14.19 16.67
CA GLY A 104 -18.30 -12.89 16.05
C GLY A 104 -17.06 -12.25 15.41
N GLY A 105 -16.00 -13.01 15.18
CA GLY A 105 -14.83 -12.57 14.42
C GLY A 105 -15.11 -12.58 12.92
N ARG A 106 -14.65 -11.54 12.22
CA ARG A 106 -14.68 -11.45 10.77
C ARG A 106 -13.38 -11.97 10.18
N VAL A 107 -13.48 -12.90 9.25
CA VAL A 107 -12.34 -13.47 8.54
C VAL A 107 -12.30 -12.91 7.13
N VAL A 108 -11.11 -12.46 6.71
CA VAL A 108 -10.81 -12.06 5.34
C VAL A 108 -9.86 -13.10 4.75
N MET A 109 -10.19 -13.63 3.59
CA MET A 109 -9.29 -14.53 2.87
C MET A 109 -8.41 -13.75 1.93
N SER A 110 -7.09 -13.71 2.16
CA SER A 110 -6.17 -13.04 1.23
C SER A 110 -5.59 -14.01 0.21
N PHE A 111 -5.67 -13.63 -1.06
CA PHE A 111 -5.11 -14.34 -2.21
C PHE A 111 -3.87 -13.59 -2.71
N GLY A 112 -2.83 -14.33 -3.12
CA GLY A 112 -1.60 -13.74 -3.65
C GLY A 112 -0.51 -13.59 -2.59
N GLY A 113 0.00 -12.37 -2.43
CA GLY A 113 1.16 -12.03 -1.60
C GLY A 113 2.50 -12.04 -2.36
N ALA A 114 3.60 -11.87 -1.65
CA ALA A 114 4.93 -11.65 -2.23
C ALA A 114 5.50 -12.87 -2.99
N ALA A 115 4.98 -14.07 -2.73
CA ALA A 115 5.47 -15.32 -3.31
C ALA A 115 4.34 -16.29 -3.67
N GLY A 116 4.69 -17.31 -4.45
CA GLY A 116 3.74 -18.33 -4.90
C GLY A 116 3.11 -18.02 -6.26
N THR A 117 2.38 -18.99 -6.79
CA THR A 117 1.63 -18.83 -8.05
C THR A 117 0.24 -18.32 -7.73
N TYR A 118 -0.17 -17.21 -8.34
CA TYR A 118 -1.49 -16.63 -8.09
C TYR A 118 -2.59 -17.51 -8.69
N VAL A 119 -3.74 -17.62 -8.03
CA VAL A 119 -4.82 -18.50 -8.48
C VAL A 119 -5.35 -18.07 -9.85
N GLU A 120 -5.44 -16.78 -10.11
CA GLU A 120 -5.86 -16.22 -11.40
C GLU A 120 -4.86 -16.48 -12.54
N ALA A 121 -3.62 -16.92 -12.23
CA ALA A 121 -2.63 -17.29 -13.23
C ALA A 121 -2.82 -18.71 -13.80
N VAL A 122 -3.60 -19.55 -13.11
CA VAL A 122 -3.78 -20.96 -13.48
C VAL A 122 -5.23 -21.37 -13.61
N CYS A 123 -6.14 -20.67 -12.93
CA CYS A 123 -7.57 -20.92 -12.99
C CYS A 123 -8.21 -20.16 -14.15
N SER A 124 -9.16 -20.80 -14.84
CA SER A 124 -10.16 -20.08 -15.63
C SER A 124 -11.09 -19.28 -14.71
N VAL A 125 -11.87 -18.35 -15.29
CA VAL A 125 -12.88 -17.58 -14.55
C VAL A 125 -13.85 -18.51 -13.81
N ASP A 126 -14.40 -19.53 -14.48
CA ASP A 126 -15.38 -20.44 -13.87
C ASP A 126 -14.77 -21.27 -12.74
N GLN A 127 -13.52 -21.70 -12.90
CA GLN A 127 -12.82 -22.43 -11.84
C GLN A 127 -12.54 -21.54 -10.63
N MET A 128 -12.16 -20.28 -10.86
CA MET A 128 -11.94 -19.31 -9.78
C MET A 128 -13.25 -18.98 -9.04
N VAL A 129 -14.36 -18.83 -9.78
CA VAL A 129 -15.70 -18.68 -9.19
C VAL A 129 -16.04 -19.90 -8.33
N ALA A 130 -15.90 -21.11 -8.86
CA ALA A 130 -16.21 -22.34 -8.13
C ALA A 130 -15.33 -22.52 -6.88
N MET A 131 -14.05 -22.16 -6.97
CA MET A 131 -13.09 -22.19 -5.87
C MET A 131 -13.53 -21.28 -4.72
N ILE A 132 -13.76 -19.99 -5.02
CA ILE A 132 -14.15 -19.00 -4.00
C ILE A 132 -15.55 -19.30 -3.46
N GLU A 133 -16.50 -19.71 -4.32
CA GLU A 133 -17.84 -20.14 -3.91
C GLU A 133 -17.80 -21.35 -2.96
N GLY A 134 -16.93 -22.33 -3.23
CA GLY A 134 -16.69 -23.46 -2.34
C GLY A 134 -16.18 -23.03 -0.97
N MET A 135 -15.28 -22.05 -0.90
CA MET A 135 -14.77 -21.50 0.36
C MET A 135 -15.84 -20.73 1.12
N ILE A 136 -16.60 -19.88 0.42
CA ILE A 136 -17.78 -19.17 0.92
C ILE A 136 -18.78 -20.15 1.56
N GLN A 137 -19.01 -21.31 0.96
CA GLN A 137 -19.95 -22.31 1.46
C GLN A 137 -19.40 -23.11 2.64
N ARG A 138 -18.12 -23.50 2.62
CA ARG A 138 -17.51 -24.34 3.67
C ARG A 138 -17.15 -23.57 4.94
N HIS A 139 -16.67 -22.34 4.78
CA HIS A 139 -16.11 -21.54 5.88
C HIS A 139 -16.97 -20.34 6.26
N ASN A 140 -18.04 -20.06 5.51
CA ASN A 140 -18.87 -18.87 5.68
C ASN A 140 -18.09 -17.54 5.63
N ILE A 141 -16.98 -17.52 4.90
CA ILE A 141 -16.15 -16.32 4.71
C ILE A 141 -16.77 -15.50 3.58
N ARG A 142 -17.29 -14.31 3.88
CA ARG A 142 -17.88 -13.35 2.91
C ARG A 142 -16.96 -12.15 2.64
N SER A 143 -15.66 -12.29 2.89
CA SER A 143 -14.67 -11.25 2.64
C SER A 143 -13.43 -11.83 1.98
N VAL A 144 -13.09 -11.31 0.81
CA VAL A 144 -11.89 -11.70 0.05
C VAL A 144 -10.99 -10.49 -0.14
N ASP A 145 -9.70 -10.72 -0.01
CA ASP A 145 -8.64 -9.76 -0.25
C ASP A 145 -7.75 -10.29 -1.38
N PHE A 146 -7.34 -9.42 -2.30
CA PHE A 146 -6.35 -9.77 -3.30
C PHE A 146 -5.12 -8.91 -3.08
N ASP A 147 -4.09 -9.55 -2.53
CA ASP A 147 -2.77 -8.97 -2.34
C ASP A 147 -1.96 -9.16 -3.62
N VAL A 148 -1.77 -8.05 -4.36
CA VAL A 148 -1.18 -8.08 -5.71
C VAL A 148 0.16 -7.40 -5.70
N GLU A 149 1.20 -8.18 -5.95
CA GLU A 149 2.56 -7.72 -5.81
C GLU A 149 3.40 -7.95 -7.07
N GLY A 150 4.52 -7.23 -7.14
CA GLY A 150 5.53 -7.39 -8.19
C GLY A 150 4.98 -7.34 -9.61
N GLY A 151 5.42 -8.28 -10.44
CA GLY A 151 5.04 -8.34 -11.86
C GLY A 151 3.55 -8.59 -12.14
N GLN A 152 2.80 -9.09 -11.14
CA GLN A 152 1.37 -9.43 -11.30
C GLN A 152 0.53 -8.17 -11.49
N LEU A 153 0.93 -7.05 -10.87
CA LEU A 153 0.26 -5.75 -10.97
C LEU A 153 0.03 -5.31 -12.43
N SER A 154 1.04 -5.53 -13.28
CA SER A 154 1.03 -5.13 -14.69
C SER A 154 0.40 -6.18 -15.61
N ASN A 155 0.03 -7.36 -15.10
CA ASN A 155 -0.52 -8.43 -15.91
C ASN A 155 -2.04 -8.26 -16.08
N THR A 156 -2.40 -7.59 -17.18
CA THR A 156 -3.80 -7.28 -17.49
C THR A 156 -4.68 -8.50 -17.70
N ALA A 157 -4.13 -9.62 -18.19
CA ALA A 157 -4.89 -10.86 -18.36
C ALA A 157 -5.35 -11.42 -17.01
N LEU A 158 -4.46 -11.43 -16.01
CA LEU A 158 -4.77 -11.89 -14.66
C LEU A 158 -5.78 -10.98 -13.97
N ASN A 159 -5.59 -9.66 -14.12
CA ASN A 159 -6.56 -8.68 -13.65
C ASN A 159 -7.95 -8.93 -14.25
N ASN A 160 -8.04 -9.20 -15.56
CA ASN A 160 -9.31 -9.48 -16.23
C ASN A 160 -9.98 -10.77 -15.76
N THR A 161 -9.20 -11.85 -15.56
CA THR A 161 -9.70 -13.13 -15.02
C THR A 161 -10.33 -12.90 -13.65
N ARG A 162 -9.58 -12.27 -12.74
CA ARG A 162 -10.05 -11.95 -11.39
C ARG A 162 -11.28 -11.04 -11.40
N ASN A 163 -11.26 -9.96 -12.18
CA ASN A 163 -12.38 -9.01 -12.26
C ASN A 163 -13.67 -9.71 -12.73
N SER A 164 -13.54 -10.60 -13.71
CA SER A 164 -14.68 -11.38 -14.23
C SER A 164 -15.22 -12.34 -13.17
N ALA A 165 -14.35 -13.04 -12.44
CA ALA A 165 -14.75 -13.94 -11.37
C ALA A 165 -15.44 -13.18 -10.22
N LEU A 166 -14.88 -12.06 -9.78
CA LEU A 166 -15.44 -11.24 -8.70
C LEU A 166 -16.80 -10.64 -9.07
N LYS A 167 -16.98 -10.18 -10.31
CA LYS A 167 -18.28 -9.71 -10.79
C LYS A 167 -19.34 -10.80 -10.71
N GLN A 168 -19.03 -12.01 -11.16
CA GLN A 168 -19.95 -13.14 -11.08
C GLN A 168 -20.27 -13.52 -9.63
N LEU A 169 -19.25 -13.54 -8.76
CA LEU A 169 -19.42 -13.85 -7.34
C LEU A 169 -20.25 -12.80 -6.62
N GLN A 170 -20.05 -11.51 -6.86
CA GLN A 170 -20.87 -10.44 -6.26
C GLN A 170 -22.31 -10.43 -6.76
N ALA A 171 -22.57 -10.91 -7.98
CA ALA A 171 -23.94 -11.12 -8.45
C ALA A 171 -24.65 -12.26 -7.68
N LYS A 172 -23.92 -13.32 -7.29
CA LYS A 172 -24.45 -14.44 -6.48
C LYS A 172 -24.51 -14.12 -4.99
N TYR A 173 -23.52 -13.38 -4.50
CA TYR A 173 -23.32 -13.02 -3.09
C TYR A 173 -23.21 -11.49 -2.98
N PRO A 174 -24.34 -10.77 -2.94
CA PRO A 174 -24.34 -9.31 -2.90
C PRO A 174 -23.61 -8.73 -1.68
N ASP A 175 -23.46 -9.52 -0.61
CA ASP A 175 -22.73 -9.18 0.62
C ASP A 175 -21.23 -9.53 0.56
N LEU A 176 -20.72 -10.09 -0.54
CA LEU A 176 -19.30 -10.40 -0.70
C LEU A 176 -18.45 -9.13 -0.71
N PHE A 177 -17.66 -8.95 0.34
CA PHE A 177 -16.73 -7.84 0.49
C PHE A 177 -15.43 -8.12 -0.28
N VAL A 178 -15.02 -7.20 -1.14
CA VAL A 178 -13.81 -7.31 -1.97
C VAL A 178 -12.81 -6.22 -1.60
N SER A 179 -11.62 -6.62 -1.17
CA SER A 179 -10.47 -5.73 -0.99
C SER A 179 -9.32 -6.05 -1.95
N PHE A 180 -8.55 -5.00 -2.27
CA PHE A 180 -7.26 -5.13 -2.96
C PHE A 180 -6.17 -4.59 -2.06
N THR A 181 -5.17 -5.40 -1.73
CA THR A 181 -3.96 -5.00 -1.02
C THR A 181 -2.84 -4.79 -2.03
N LEU A 182 -2.24 -3.60 -2.04
CA LEU A 182 -1.36 -3.16 -3.14
C LEU A 182 -0.12 -2.42 -2.61
N PRO A 183 1.05 -2.58 -3.26
CA PRO A 183 2.25 -1.79 -2.97
C PRO A 183 2.00 -0.30 -3.20
N VAL A 184 2.57 0.52 -2.32
CA VAL A 184 2.37 1.98 -2.34
C VAL A 184 3.70 2.70 -2.13
N LEU A 185 3.79 3.92 -2.64
CA LEU A 185 4.77 4.91 -2.21
C LEU A 185 4.06 5.98 -1.37
N PRO A 186 4.79 6.87 -0.67
CA PRO A 186 4.16 8.03 -0.02
C PRO A 186 3.39 8.92 -1.03
N THR A 187 3.75 8.86 -2.32
CA THR A 187 3.06 9.51 -3.44
C THR A 187 1.82 8.76 -3.95
N GLY A 188 1.44 7.63 -3.34
CA GLY A 188 0.30 6.80 -3.69
C GLY A 188 0.69 5.50 -4.41
N LEU A 189 -0.30 4.81 -4.96
CA LEU A 189 -0.10 3.63 -5.79
C LEU A 189 0.71 3.99 -7.04
N THR A 190 1.54 3.06 -7.49
CA THR A 190 2.15 3.13 -8.82
C THR A 190 1.09 2.99 -9.91
N SER A 191 1.42 3.36 -11.16
CA SER A 191 0.47 3.24 -12.28
C SER A 191 -0.15 1.84 -12.44
N PRO A 192 0.62 0.73 -12.33
CA PRO A 192 0.05 -0.62 -12.30
C PRO A 192 -0.92 -0.85 -11.14
N GLY A 193 -0.62 -0.39 -9.93
CA GLY A 193 -1.53 -0.50 -8.78
C GLY A 193 -2.84 0.25 -9.00
N VAL A 194 -2.79 1.47 -9.54
CA VAL A 194 -4.00 2.21 -9.92
C VAL A 194 -4.79 1.47 -11.00
N ALA A 195 -4.11 0.82 -11.95
CA ALA A 195 -4.76 0.06 -13.01
C ALA A 195 -5.53 -1.17 -12.50
N VAL A 196 -5.04 -1.84 -11.44
CA VAL A 196 -5.77 -2.92 -10.76
C VAL A 196 -7.13 -2.42 -10.28
N VAL A 197 -7.15 -1.35 -9.47
CA VAL A 197 -8.40 -0.80 -8.91
C VAL A 197 -9.33 -0.28 -10.01
N ARG A 198 -8.78 0.46 -10.98
CA ARG A 198 -9.55 1.05 -12.08
C ARG A 198 -10.19 -0.03 -12.96
N SER A 199 -9.44 -1.07 -13.32
CA SER A 199 -9.95 -2.15 -14.17
C SER A 199 -11.05 -2.95 -13.48
N ALA A 200 -10.95 -3.17 -12.17
CA ALA A 200 -12.00 -3.82 -11.38
C ALA A 200 -13.29 -3.00 -11.38
N ALA A 201 -13.18 -1.70 -11.09
CA ALA A 201 -14.33 -0.78 -11.12
C ALA A 201 -14.98 -0.72 -12.52
N GLN A 202 -14.18 -0.64 -13.59
CA GLN A 202 -14.66 -0.63 -14.97
C GLN A 202 -15.33 -1.93 -15.39
N ALA A 203 -14.88 -3.07 -14.87
CA ALA A 203 -15.51 -4.36 -15.09
C ALA A 203 -16.87 -4.49 -14.37
N GLY A 204 -17.17 -3.58 -13.43
CA GLY A 204 -18.38 -3.60 -12.62
C GLY A 204 -18.23 -4.38 -11.31
N VAL A 205 -17.00 -4.59 -10.84
CA VAL A 205 -16.74 -5.11 -9.49
C VAL A 205 -17.00 -3.98 -8.49
N ARG A 206 -17.79 -4.24 -7.45
CA ARG A 206 -17.88 -3.35 -6.30
C ARG A 206 -16.61 -3.53 -5.48
N VAL A 207 -15.70 -2.56 -5.57
CA VAL A 207 -14.51 -2.49 -4.73
C VAL A 207 -14.90 -1.92 -3.37
N ASP A 208 -14.80 -2.72 -2.31
CA ASP A 208 -15.20 -2.30 -0.96
C ASP A 208 -14.04 -1.66 -0.18
N LEU A 209 -12.79 -2.07 -0.47
CA LEU A 209 -11.59 -1.51 0.16
C LEU A 209 -10.37 -1.55 -0.79
N VAL A 210 -9.60 -0.46 -0.81
CA VAL A 210 -8.25 -0.40 -1.37
C VAL A 210 -7.28 -0.23 -0.21
N ASN A 211 -6.51 -1.27 0.06
CA ASN A 211 -5.61 -1.38 1.19
C ASN A 211 -4.17 -1.20 0.71
N VAL A 212 -3.41 -0.29 1.32
CA VAL A 212 -2.03 -0.02 0.89
C VAL A 212 -1.02 -0.64 1.82
N MET A 213 -0.04 -1.34 1.23
CA MET A 213 1.13 -1.83 1.95
C MET A 213 2.11 -0.67 2.17
N ALA A 214 1.92 0.02 3.29
CA ALA A 214 2.67 1.20 3.73
C ALA A 214 4.02 0.80 4.35
N MET A 215 4.82 0.07 3.57
CA MET A 215 6.08 -0.56 3.95
C MET A 215 7.04 -0.60 2.77
N ASP A 216 8.31 -0.89 3.06
CA ASP A 216 9.39 -1.17 2.09
C ASP A 216 9.51 -0.14 0.96
N TYR A 217 9.53 1.15 1.34
CA TYR A 217 9.54 2.25 0.38
C TYR A 217 10.87 2.40 -0.36
N GLY A 218 11.97 1.96 0.24
CA GLY A 218 13.32 2.24 -0.25
C GLY A 218 14.01 3.28 0.61
N SER A 219 15.28 3.05 0.99
CA SER A 219 16.08 4.00 1.78
C SER A 219 16.14 5.41 1.18
N SER A 220 16.06 5.55 -0.14
CA SER A 220 16.02 6.87 -0.81
C SER A 220 14.78 7.69 -0.45
N ILE A 221 13.69 7.02 -0.05
CA ILE A 221 12.42 7.63 0.32
C ILE A 221 12.31 7.76 1.84
N SER A 222 12.70 6.73 2.58
CA SER A 222 12.43 6.59 4.02
C SER A 222 13.52 7.11 4.94
N ASN A 223 14.77 7.23 4.48
CA ASN A 223 15.89 7.58 5.35
C ASN A 223 15.67 8.89 6.11
N GLY A 224 15.79 8.82 7.45
CA GLY A 224 15.59 9.94 8.37
C GLY A 224 14.14 10.38 8.57
N LYS A 225 13.16 9.68 8.00
CA LYS A 225 11.73 9.99 8.14
C LYS A 225 11.05 8.98 9.04
N LYS A 226 9.91 9.40 9.60
CA LYS A 226 9.04 8.55 10.41
C LYS A 226 8.15 7.72 9.51
N MET A 227 8.09 6.41 9.73
CA MET A 227 7.31 5.51 8.89
C MET A 227 5.80 5.76 9.01
N GLY A 228 5.33 6.25 10.16
CA GLY A 228 3.93 6.62 10.38
C GLY A 228 3.51 7.83 9.53
N ASP A 229 4.37 8.84 9.42
CA ASP A 229 4.11 10.01 8.56
C ASP A 229 4.06 9.61 7.09
N LEU A 230 4.93 8.70 6.66
CA LEU A 230 4.93 8.15 5.29
C LEU A 230 3.66 7.34 5.00
N ALA A 231 3.20 6.53 5.96
CA ALA A 231 1.95 5.77 5.83
C ALA A 231 0.72 6.70 5.70
N VAL A 232 0.65 7.76 6.53
CA VAL A 232 -0.39 8.79 6.43
C VAL A 232 -0.35 9.51 5.08
N GLN A 233 0.86 9.82 4.60
CA GLN A 233 1.04 10.44 3.29
C GLN A 233 0.57 9.51 2.16
N ALA A 234 0.93 8.23 2.20
CA ALA A 234 0.52 7.22 1.22
C ALA A 234 -1.01 7.09 1.16
N ALA A 235 -1.68 7.01 2.30
CA ALA A 235 -3.15 6.95 2.39
C ALA A 235 -3.82 8.21 1.81
N THR A 236 -3.23 9.39 2.07
CA THR A 236 -3.73 10.67 1.52
C THR A 236 -3.56 10.77 0.02
N SER A 237 -2.44 10.27 -0.50
CA SER A 237 -2.20 10.18 -1.93
C SER A 237 -3.16 9.18 -2.58
N LEU A 238 -3.41 8.02 -1.96
CA LEU A 238 -4.39 7.04 -2.42
C LEU A 238 -5.80 7.66 -2.51
N PHE A 239 -6.24 8.39 -1.49
CA PHE A 239 -7.53 9.10 -1.50
C PHE A 239 -7.69 9.94 -2.77
N SER A 240 -6.65 10.69 -3.13
CA SER A 240 -6.64 11.52 -4.34
C SER A 240 -6.71 10.68 -5.62
N GLN A 241 -6.09 9.49 -5.64
CA GLN A 241 -6.07 8.58 -6.78
C GLN A 241 -7.40 7.82 -6.99
N ILE A 242 -8.09 7.43 -5.91
CA ILE A 242 -9.35 6.66 -6.01
C ILE A 242 -10.57 7.55 -6.24
N LYS A 243 -10.53 8.83 -5.83
CA LYS A 243 -11.60 9.80 -6.06
C LYS A 243 -12.09 9.88 -7.51
N PRO A 244 -11.22 9.99 -8.54
CA PRO A 244 -11.68 9.96 -9.93
C PRO A 244 -12.15 8.57 -10.42
N ILE A 245 -11.80 7.49 -9.72
CA ILE A 245 -12.26 6.12 -10.06
C ILE A 245 -13.69 5.91 -9.55
N PHE A 246 -14.03 6.49 -8.40
CA PHE A 246 -15.35 6.38 -7.76
C PHE A 246 -16.02 7.75 -7.61
N PRO A 247 -16.37 8.44 -8.71
CA PRO A 247 -16.81 9.85 -8.68
C PRO A 247 -18.15 10.08 -7.97
N THR A 248 -18.93 9.01 -7.71
CA THR A 248 -20.22 9.08 -7.02
C THR A 248 -20.09 8.93 -5.50
N LYS A 249 -18.90 8.60 -4.98
CA LYS A 249 -18.65 8.43 -3.54
C LYS A 249 -18.37 9.79 -2.90
N THR A 250 -18.91 10.00 -1.71
CA THR A 250 -18.52 11.13 -0.85
C THR A 250 -17.10 10.95 -0.31
N ASP A 251 -16.48 12.04 0.17
CA ASP A 251 -15.15 11.96 0.78
C ASP A 251 -15.11 11.01 1.99
N ALA A 252 -16.17 10.99 2.82
CA ALA A 252 -16.27 10.07 3.95
C ALA A 252 -16.34 8.60 3.49
N GLU A 253 -17.10 8.30 2.43
CA GLU A 253 -17.13 6.95 1.86
C GLU A 253 -15.80 6.56 1.22
N LEU A 254 -15.10 7.51 0.57
CA LEU A 254 -13.77 7.25 -0.01
C LEU A 254 -12.73 6.96 1.06
N TRP A 255 -12.75 7.66 2.20
CA TRP A 255 -11.89 7.33 3.34
C TRP A 255 -12.24 5.97 3.95
N ALA A 256 -13.52 5.63 4.05
CA ALA A 256 -13.98 4.31 4.48
C ALA A 256 -13.59 3.19 3.49
N MET A 257 -13.28 3.53 2.23
CA MET A 257 -12.72 2.59 1.26
C MET A 257 -11.20 2.43 1.38
N ILE A 258 -10.51 3.17 2.25
CA ILE A 258 -9.05 3.09 2.38
C ILE A 258 -8.66 2.20 3.56
N GLY A 259 -7.80 1.23 3.30
CA GLY A 259 -7.07 0.46 4.30
C GLY A 259 -5.58 0.82 4.32
N VAL A 260 -4.93 0.68 5.46
CA VAL A 260 -3.47 0.83 5.57
C VAL A 260 -2.87 -0.37 6.31
N THR A 261 -1.89 -1.03 5.67
CA THR A 261 -1.10 -2.13 6.21
C THR A 261 0.37 -1.71 6.29
N PRO A 262 0.91 -1.27 7.44
CA PRO A 262 2.36 -1.24 7.64
C PRO A 262 2.93 -2.64 7.90
N MET A 263 4.23 -2.80 7.73
CA MET A 263 5.00 -3.87 8.36
C MET A 263 5.46 -3.34 9.72
N ILE A 264 5.15 -4.03 10.82
CA ILE A 264 5.44 -3.52 12.16
C ILE A 264 6.91 -3.70 12.53
N GLY A 265 7.49 -2.76 13.27
CA GLY A 265 8.89 -2.85 13.68
C GLY A 265 9.86 -2.84 12.51
N GLN A 266 10.90 -3.67 12.54
CA GLN A 266 11.89 -3.76 11.46
C GLN A 266 11.23 -4.27 10.17
N ASN A 267 11.35 -3.50 9.08
CA ASN A 267 10.94 -3.89 7.73
C ASN A 267 12.08 -4.64 7.00
N ASP A 268 11.87 -5.05 5.75
CA ASP A 268 12.90 -5.72 4.94
C ASP A 268 14.10 -4.79 4.65
N ILE A 269 13.82 -3.48 4.63
CA ILE A 269 14.82 -2.43 4.49
C ILE A 269 15.34 -2.02 5.86
N SER A 270 16.64 -2.20 6.10
CA SER A 270 17.25 -1.98 7.42
C SER A 270 17.09 -0.58 8.02
N THR A 271 16.88 0.43 7.17
CA THR A 271 16.63 1.82 7.61
C THR A 271 15.16 2.10 7.92
N GLU A 272 14.26 1.16 7.62
CA GLU A 272 12.82 1.28 7.82
C GLU A 272 12.40 0.51 9.07
N VAL A 273 12.01 1.26 10.09
CA VAL A 273 11.48 0.71 11.33
C VAL A 273 10.17 1.41 11.64
N PHE A 274 9.06 0.69 11.55
CA PHE A 274 7.73 1.17 11.95
C PHE A 274 7.56 1.03 13.46
N THR A 275 7.73 2.12 14.20
CA THR A 275 7.76 2.11 15.67
C THR A 275 6.35 2.11 16.29
N LEU A 276 6.29 1.94 17.62
CA LEU A 276 5.02 2.10 18.36
C LEU A 276 4.47 3.53 18.26
N ALA A 277 5.32 4.55 18.13
CA ALA A 277 4.88 5.93 17.91
C ALA A 277 4.28 6.13 16.50
N ASP A 278 4.81 5.42 15.50
CA ASP A 278 4.24 5.40 14.15
C ASP A 278 2.86 4.74 14.15
N ALA A 279 2.68 3.66 14.93
CA ALA A 279 1.39 3.01 15.12
C ALA A 279 0.36 3.96 15.74
N GLN A 280 0.74 4.73 16.76
CA GLN A 280 -0.13 5.73 17.38
C GLN A 280 -0.53 6.82 16.38
N THR A 281 0.42 7.26 15.54
CA THR A 281 0.18 8.25 14.47
C THR A 281 -0.86 7.74 13.47
N LEU A 282 -0.70 6.49 13.00
CA LEU A 282 -1.63 5.87 12.06
C LEU A 282 -3.01 5.63 12.70
N THR A 283 -3.08 5.17 13.96
CA THR A 283 -4.34 5.01 14.69
C THR A 283 -5.10 6.33 14.79
N ALA A 284 -4.42 7.42 15.16
CA ALA A 284 -5.04 8.73 15.28
C ALA A 284 -5.55 9.24 13.92
N PHE A 285 -4.75 9.05 12.86
CA PHE A 285 -5.18 9.37 11.50
C PHE A 285 -6.41 8.55 11.07
N ALA A 286 -6.44 7.26 11.39
CA ALA A 286 -7.57 6.39 11.09
C ALA A 286 -8.87 6.85 11.76
N GLN A 287 -8.80 7.20 13.04
CA GLN A 287 -9.92 7.77 13.78
C GLN A 287 -10.36 9.12 13.20
N GLN A 288 -9.41 9.96 12.80
CA GLN A 288 -9.69 11.28 12.24
C GLN A 288 -10.38 11.20 10.88
N LYS A 289 -9.96 10.28 10.01
CA LYS A 289 -10.46 10.17 8.63
C LYS A 289 -11.61 9.19 8.48
N GLY A 290 -11.81 8.29 9.44
CA GLY A 290 -12.75 7.18 9.31
C GLY A 290 -12.25 6.16 8.29
N LEU A 291 -10.99 5.71 8.44
CA LEU A 291 -10.44 4.67 7.56
C LEU A 291 -11.25 3.38 7.65
N GLY A 292 -11.34 2.67 6.54
CA GLY A 292 -12.03 1.38 6.45
C GLY A 292 -11.34 0.29 7.24
N ARG A 293 -10.00 0.22 7.16
CA ARG A 293 -9.20 -0.82 7.81
C ARG A 293 -7.82 -0.34 8.27
N ILE A 294 -7.37 -0.83 9.41
CA ILE A 294 -5.94 -1.00 9.70
C ILE A 294 -5.66 -2.50 9.75
N ALA A 295 -4.65 -2.92 8.99
CA ALA A 295 -4.05 -4.25 9.08
C ALA A 295 -2.54 -4.07 9.30
N TRP A 296 -1.78 -5.15 9.44
CA TRP A 296 -0.33 -5.08 9.43
C TRP A 296 0.27 -6.44 9.09
N TRP A 297 1.51 -6.43 8.59
CA TRP A 297 2.37 -7.59 8.49
C TRP A 297 3.26 -7.70 9.73
N SER A 298 3.06 -8.66 10.64
CA SER A 298 1.96 -9.64 10.74
C SER A 298 1.53 -9.77 12.22
N PHE A 299 0.44 -10.47 12.49
CA PHE A 299 -0.03 -10.75 13.85
C PHE A 299 1.03 -11.52 14.67
N GLN A 300 1.66 -12.52 14.06
CA GLN A 300 2.70 -13.35 14.68
C GLN A 300 3.94 -12.54 15.07
N ARG A 301 4.28 -11.51 14.29
CA ARG A 301 5.42 -10.61 14.55
C ARG A 301 5.20 -9.68 15.74
N ASP A 302 3.96 -9.48 16.19
CA ASP A 302 3.59 -8.55 17.28
C ASP A 302 3.90 -9.14 18.66
N ARG A 303 5.18 -9.47 18.89
CA ARG A 303 5.68 -10.11 20.11
C ARG A 303 7.04 -9.56 20.51
N ILE A 304 7.35 -9.65 21.80
CA ILE A 304 8.68 -9.28 22.32
C ILE A 304 9.74 -10.25 21.82
N GLY A 305 10.93 -9.74 21.54
CA GLY A 305 12.10 -10.55 21.21
C GLY A 305 13.00 -9.88 20.18
N SER A 306 14.23 -10.39 20.07
CA SER A 306 15.28 -9.87 19.20
C SER A 306 15.69 -10.86 18.10
N GLY A 307 14.86 -11.89 17.86
CA GLY A 307 15.09 -12.92 16.83
C GLY A 307 14.96 -12.37 15.41
N SER A 308 14.78 -13.25 14.41
CA SER A 308 14.59 -12.81 13.01
C SER A 308 13.46 -11.78 12.90
N TYR A 309 13.62 -10.74 12.07
CA TYR A 309 12.56 -9.74 11.93
C TYR A 309 11.30 -10.31 11.27
N GLY A 310 11.39 -11.44 10.56
CA GLY A 310 10.22 -12.17 10.06
C GLY A 310 9.38 -12.81 11.18
N GLU A 311 9.97 -13.02 12.36
CA GLU A 311 9.34 -13.65 13.52
C GLU A 311 9.00 -12.66 14.65
N TYR A 312 9.68 -11.51 14.68
CA TYR A 312 9.57 -10.50 15.73
C TYR A 312 9.60 -9.11 15.10
N SER A 313 8.75 -8.20 15.58
CA SER A 313 8.85 -6.78 15.21
C SER A 313 10.18 -6.15 15.66
N ARG A 314 10.79 -6.70 16.71
CA ARG A 314 12.00 -6.20 17.40
C ARG A 314 11.84 -4.87 18.14
N VAL A 315 10.63 -4.32 18.21
CA VAL A 315 10.36 -3.04 18.88
C VAL A 315 9.27 -3.11 19.94
N ASN A 316 8.58 -4.25 20.06
CA ASN A 316 7.62 -4.51 21.12
C ASN A 316 8.27 -4.40 22.51
N THR A 317 7.56 -3.76 23.43
CA THR A 317 7.85 -3.73 24.87
C THR A 317 7.05 -4.79 25.64
N ALA A 318 5.88 -5.17 25.12
CA ALA A 318 5.08 -6.31 25.53
C ALA A 318 4.49 -7.01 24.29
N ASN A 319 4.02 -8.25 24.46
CA ASN A 319 3.32 -8.93 23.38
C ASN A 319 2.06 -8.16 23.01
N PHE A 320 1.80 -8.04 21.71
CA PHE A 320 0.61 -7.40 21.14
C PHE A 320 0.53 -5.88 21.34
N ASP A 321 1.67 -5.18 21.49
CA ASP A 321 1.69 -3.72 21.61
C ASP A 321 1.05 -3.04 20.39
N PHE A 322 1.36 -3.50 19.16
CA PHE A 322 0.78 -2.91 17.96
C PHE A 322 -0.73 -3.17 17.88
N TYR A 323 -1.18 -4.39 18.16
CA TYR A 323 -2.60 -4.72 18.23
C TYR A 323 -3.32 -3.83 19.25
N ASN A 324 -2.74 -3.63 20.44
CA ASN A 324 -3.32 -2.80 21.49
C ASN A 324 -3.41 -1.32 21.11
N ILE A 325 -2.48 -0.82 20.30
CA ILE A 325 -2.53 0.55 19.75
C ILE A 325 -3.56 0.65 18.63
N PHE A 326 -3.56 -0.27 17.66
CA PHE A 326 -4.45 -0.20 16.50
C PHE A 326 -5.92 -0.46 16.86
N LYS A 327 -6.22 -1.34 17.83
CA LYS A 327 -7.60 -1.63 18.26
C LYS A 327 -8.38 -0.40 18.73
N ALA A 328 -7.69 0.65 19.17
CA ALA A 328 -8.32 1.91 19.56
C ALA A 328 -9.03 2.61 18.39
N ALA A 329 -8.59 2.41 17.14
CA ALA A 329 -9.30 2.96 15.97
C ALA A 329 -10.67 2.29 15.73
N GLY A 330 -10.85 1.04 16.16
CA GLY A 330 -12.08 0.28 15.98
C GLY A 330 -13.16 0.49 17.07
N SER A 331 -12.89 1.29 18.11
CA SER A 331 -13.79 1.42 19.26
C SER A 331 -14.72 2.63 19.23
N GLY A 332 -14.81 3.38 18.12
CA GLY A 332 -15.73 4.53 18.02
C GLY A 332 -15.43 5.61 19.07
N GLY A 333 -14.22 6.19 19.00
CA GLY A 333 -13.86 7.49 19.57
C GLY A 333 -14.38 7.88 20.96
N THR A 334 -13.61 7.57 22.00
CA THR A 334 -13.14 8.60 22.94
C THR A 334 -11.65 8.38 23.16
N SER A 335 -10.82 9.10 22.41
CA SER A 335 -9.37 9.09 22.63
C SER A 335 -9.08 9.75 24.00
N PRO A 336 -8.28 9.13 24.90
CA PRO A 336 -7.69 9.86 26.00
C PRO A 336 -6.63 10.81 25.43
N THR A 337 -6.83 12.11 25.62
CA THR A 337 -5.81 13.14 25.36
C THR A 337 -4.50 12.74 26.06
N PRO A 338 -3.35 12.69 25.38
CA PRO A 338 -2.08 12.49 26.05
C PRO A 338 -1.84 13.65 27.01
N THR A 339 -1.67 13.33 28.30
CA THR A 339 -1.26 14.29 29.32
C THR A 339 0.11 14.88 28.94
N PRO A 340 0.23 16.20 28.71
CA PRO A 340 1.53 16.81 28.50
C PRO A 340 2.35 16.76 29.79
N THR A 341 3.60 16.33 29.68
CA THR A 341 4.62 16.44 30.75
C THR A 341 4.75 17.91 31.18
N PRO A 342 4.93 18.23 32.48
CA PRO A 342 4.98 19.62 32.94
C PRO A 342 6.18 20.36 32.34
N VAL A 343 5.91 21.39 31.53
CA VAL A 343 6.91 22.37 31.10
C VAL A 343 6.83 23.61 31.98
N THR A 344 7.97 23.97 32.57
CA THR A 344 8.22 25.18 33.35
C THR A 344 7.82 26.44 32.56
N PRO A 345 7.17 27.44 33.17
CA PRO A 345 6.69 28.62 32.45
C PRO A 345 7.84 29.55 32.04
N THR A 346 7.97 29.79 30.73
CA THR A 346 8.76 30.86 30.13
C THR A 346 7.83 32.07 29.84
N PRO A 347 8.26 33.33 30.07
CA PRO A 347 7.34 34.47 30.16
C PRO A 347 6.69 34.89 28.84
N THR A 348 5.53 35.52 29.00
CA THR A 348 4.54 35.95 28.01
C THR A 348 5.09 36.90 26.93
N PRO A 349 4.79 36.68 25.63
CA PRO A 349 5.05 37.67 24.60
C PRO A 349 4.01 38.80 24.63
N VAL A 350 4.48 40.05 24.64
CA VAL A 350 3.68 41.26 24.45
C VAL A 350 3.30 41.44 22.97
N THR A 351 2.01 41.74 22.75
CA THR A 351 1.41 42.05 21.45
C THR A 351 1.83 43.44 20.95
N PRO A 352 2.37 43.61 19.72
CA PRO A 352 2.43 44.91 19.08
C PRO A 352 1.14 45.24 18.31
N THR A 353 0.70 46.48 18.49
CA THR A 353 -0.43 47.18 17.85
C THR A 353 -0.32 47.20 16.31
N PRO A 354 -1.42 47.02 15.55
CA PRO A 354 -1.38 47.08 14.09
C PRO A 354 -1.33 48.52 13.56
N THR A 355 -0.42 48.79 12.63
CA THR A 355 -0.38 50.00 11.79
C THR A 355 -1.22 49.78 10.52
N PRO A 356 -1.94 50.78 9.98
CA PRO A 356 -2.80 50.59 8.80
C PRO A 356 -1.97 50.39 7.54
N VAL A 357 -2.24 49.31 6.79
CA VAL A 357 -1.70 49.09 5.44
C VAL A 357 -2.78 49.33 4.39
N THR A 358 -2.47 50.22 3.45
CA THR A 358 -3.21 50.56 2.23
C THR A 358 -3.41 49.31 1.34
N PRO A 359 -4.56 49.12 0.69
CA PRO A 359 -4.81 47.93 -0.13
C PRO A 359 -3.92 47.89 -1.37
N THR A 360 -3.13 46.82 -1.48
CA THR A 360 -2.39 46.44 -2.69
C THR A 360 -3.36 45.84 -3.72
N PRO A 361 -3.35 46.26 -5.00
CA PRO A 361 -4.27 45.73 -6.00
C PRO A 361 -3.96 44.27 -6.35
N THR A 362 -5.01 43.48 -6.52
CA THR A 362 -4.99 42.08 -6.96
C THR A 362 -4.35 41.95 -8.35
N PRO A 363 -3.47 40.97 -8.61
CA PRO A 363 -2.97 40.72 -9.96
C PRO A 363 -4.12 40.22 -10.84
N VAL A 364 -4.47 40.99 -11.86
CA VAL A 364 -5.34 40.55 -12.94
C VAL A 364 -4.61 39.49 -13.77
N THR A 365 -5.23 38.34 -13.95
CA THR A 365 -4.81 37.33 -14.92
C THR A 365 -4.99 37.90 -16.33
N PRO A 366 -3.93 38.04 -17.15
CA PRO A 366 -4.11 38.49 -18.52
C PRO A 366 -4.83 37.40 -19.33
N THR A 367 -5.90 37.79 -20.02
CA THR A 367 -6.49 37.01 -21.11
C THR A 367 -5.43 36.78 -22.20
N PRO A 368 -5.27 35.56 -22.75
CA PRO A 368 -4.19 35.27 -23.67
C PRO A 368 -4.37 36.02 -24.99
N THR A 369 -3.31 36.70 -25.42
CA THR A 369 -3.16 37.16 -26.80
C THR A 369 -2.74 35.97 -27.66
N PRO A 370 -3.43 35.65 -28.76
CA PRO A 370 -2.99 34.59 -29.67
C PRO A 370 -1.71 35.02 -30.41
N GLY A 371 -0.60 34.28 -30.23
CA GLY A 371 0.51 34.30 -31.20
C GLY A 371 1.96 34.29 -30.68
N SER A 372 2.25 34.74 -29.45
CA SER A 372 3.65 34.83 -28.95
C SER A 372 4.11 33.58 -28.19
N CYS A 373 5.38 33.18 -28.37
CA CYS A 373 6.00 32.06 -27.64
C CYS A 373 6.37 32.46 -26.19
N TYR A 374 6.25 31.51 -25.25
CA TYR A 374 6.71 31.61 -23.86
C TYR A 374 8.19 31.17 -23.72
N GLY A 375 8.68 31.13 -22.49
CA GLY A 375 10.00 30.56 -22.19
C GLY A 375 10.09 29.09 -22.60
N ALA A 376 11.25 28.66 -23.11
CA ALA A 376 11.45 27.28 -23.54
C ALA A 376 11.27 26.30 -22.38
N TRP A 377 10.58 25.19 -22.64
CA TRP A 377 10.62 24.05 -21.73
C TRP A 377 12.05 23.52 -21.64
N ALA A 378 12.47 23.16 -20.43
CA ALA A 378 13.79 22.63 -20.13
C ALA A 378 13.66 21.42 -19.21
N GLU A 379 14.34 20.36 -19.59
CA GLU A 379 14.47 19.17 -18.77
C GLU A 379 15.22 19.48 -17.47
N GLY A 380 14.84 18.82 -16.37
CA GLY A 380 15.31 19.06 -15.01
C GLY A 380 14.59 20.19 -14.27
N SER A 381 13.72 20.95 -14.93
CA SER A 381 13.01 22.09 -14.31
C SER A 381 11.72 21.65 -13.60
N THR A 382 11.36 22.37 -12.54
CA THR A 382 10.07 22.23 -11.84
C THR A 382 9.07 23.26 -12.35
N TYR A 383 7.88 22.79 -12.70
CA TYR A 383 6.77 23.60 -13.21
C TYR A 383 5.60 23.51 -12.25
N SER A 384 5.07 24.65 -11.82
CA SER A 384 3.82 24.71 -11.06
C SER A 384 2.61 24.57 -11.98
N VAL A 385 1.48 24.10 -11.45
CA VAL A 385 0.21 24.09 -12.18
C VAL A 385 -0.10 25.46 -12.79
N GLY A 386 -0.52 25.46 -14.05
CA GLY A 386 -0.82 26.66 -14.82
C GLY A 386 0.39 27.31 -15.50
N ALA A 387 1.63 26.88 -15.22
CA ALA A 387 2.83 27.41 -15.87
C ALA A 387 2.79 27.21 -17.40
N LEU A 388 3.24 28.22 -18.15
CA LEU A 388 3.23 28.23 -19.61
C LEU A 388 4.64 28.14 -20.17
N VAL A 389 4.88 27.21 -21.09
CA VAL A 389 6.19 26.96 -21.72
C VAL A 389 6.03 26.75 -23.22
N THR A 390 7.11 26.95 -23.97
CA THR A 390 7.18 26.60 -25.40
C THR A 390 8.03 25.36 -25.62
N TYR A 391 7.51 24.41 -26.40
CA TYR A 391 8.23 23.22 -26.84
C TYR A 391 7.85 22.89 -28.28
N ASN A 392 8.84 22.67 -29.16
CA ASN A 392 8.63 22.36 -30.59
C ASN A 392 7.67 23.32 -31.31
N GLY A 393 7.79 24.62 -31.08
CA GLY A 393 6.99 25.67 -31.76
C GLY A 393 5.54 25.76 -31.30
N ARG A 394 5.18 25.12 -30.19
CA ARG A 394 3.85 25.18 -29.58
C ARG A 394 3.94 25.56 -28.12
N ASN A 395 2.92 26.26 -27.64
CA ASN A 395 2.79 26.64 -26.25
C ASN A 395 2.01 25.55 -25.51
N TYR A 396 2.43 25.27 -24.28
CA TYR A 396 1.79 24.28 -23.40
C TYR A 396 1.59 24.85 -22.01
N GLN A 397 0.52 24.43 -21.35
CA GLN A 397 0.20 24.77 -19.97
C GLN A 397 0.33 23.54 -19.07
N ALA A 398 1.08 23.65 -17.98
CA ALA A 398 1.19 22.59 -16.97
C ALA A 398 -0.18 22.35 -16.31
N GLN A 399 -0.66 21.11 -16.33
CA GLN A 399 -1.95 20.74 -15.73
C GLN A 399 -1.82 20.36 -14.25
N VAL A 400 -0.64 19.91 -13.85
CA VAL A 400 -0.27 19.58 -12.47
C VAL A 400 1.15 20.07 -12.19
N SER A 401 1.44 20.39 -10.94
CA SER A 401 2.81 20.72 -10.54
C SER A 401 3.70 19.48 -10.64
N HIS A 402 4.84 19.58 -11.33
CA HIS A 402 5.76 18.44 -11.52
C HIS A 402 7.18 18.91 -11.79
N THR A 403 8.15 18.01 -11.62
CA THR A 403 9.54 18.20 -12.08
C THR A 403 9.78 17.32 -13.29
N ALA A 404 10.24 17.92 -14.38
CA ALA A 404 10.55 17.21 -15.63
C ALA A 404 11.93 16.55 -15.54
N TYR A 405 12.11 15.56 -14.64
CA TYR A 405 13.42 14.94 -14.38
C TYR A 405 14.09 14.42 -15.66
N ALA A 406 15.42 14.57 -15.73
CA ALA A 406 16.20 14.16 -16.89
C ALA A 406 16.03 12.67 -17.22
N GLY A 407 15.76 12.35 -18.48
CA GLY A 407 15.58 10.99 -19.00
C GLY A 407 14.17 10.42 -18.85
N THR A 408 13.23 11.14 -18.23
CA THR A 408 11.84 10.67 -18.07
C THR A 408 10.98 10.85 -19.33
N ASN A 409 11.48 11.64 -20.30
CA ASN A 409 10.74 12.04 -21.49
C ASN A 409 9.40 12.75 -21.20
N TRP A 410 9.30 13.43 -20.05
CA TRP A 410 8.14 14.22 -19.64
C TRP A 410 8.04 15.57 -20.36
N ASN A 411 8.34 15.56 -21.66
CA ASN A 411 8.26 16.76 -22.47
C ASN A 411 6.79 17.10 -22.79
N PRO A 412 6.48 18.39 -23.06
CA PRO A 412 5.09 18.83 -23.24
C PRO A 412 4.32 18.16 -24.37
N ALA A 413 5.00 17.68 -25.42
CA ALA A 413 4.34 17.00 -26.53
C ALA A 413 4.04 15.52 -26.23
N ALA A 414 4.87 14.85 -25.42
CA ALA A 414 4.76 13.42 -25.14
C ALA A 414 3.95 13.09 -23.86
N SER A 415 3.62 14.10 -23.05
CA SER A 415 3.01 13.92 -21.72
C SER A 415 1.70 14.71 -21.55
N PRO A 416 0.62 14.33 -22.24
CA PRO A 416 -0.66 15.05 -22.24
C PRO A 416 -1.41 14.98 -20.90
N THR A 417 -0.93 14.20 -19.93
CA THR A 417 -1.44 14.19 -18.54
C THR A 417 -0.78 15.26 -17.67
N LEU A 418 0.40 15.74 -18.07
CA LEU A 418 1.15 16.79 -17.38
C LEU A 418 0.99 18.14 -18.07
N TRP A 419 0.74 18.13 -19.39
CA TRP A 419 0.75 19.31 -20.24
C TRP A 419 -0.48 19.37 -21.13
N LYS A 420 -1.10 20.55 -21.18
CA LYS A 420 -2.18 20.87 -22.12
C LYS A 420 -1.61 21.72 -23.25
N ASP A 421 -1.76 21.28 -24.50
CA ASP A 421 -1.45 22.10 -25.68
C ASP A 421 -2.38 23.32 -25.72
N VAL A 422 -1.80 24.53 -25.79
CA VAL A 422 -2.53 25.80 -25.88
C VAL A 422 -2.35 26.50 -27.23
N GLY A 423 -1.76 25.82 -28.22
CA GLY A 423 -1.69 26.23 -29.61
C GLY A 423 -0.27 26.49 -30.13
N ALA A 424 -0.17 26.67 -31.45
CA ALA A 424 1.08 27.07 -32.09
C ALA A 424 1.47 28.50 -31.70
N CYS A 425 2.78 28.78 -31.67
CA CYS A 425 3.30 30.12 -31.46
C CYS A 425 4.25 30.50 -32.59
N SER A 426 4.36 31.81 -32.89
CA SER A 426 5.26 32.35 -33.91
C SER A 426 6.07 33.51 -33.32
N GLY A 427 7.36 33.26 -33.09
CA GLY A 427 8.32 34.24 -32.56
C GLY A 427 9.64 33.57 -32.18
N THR A 428 10.74 34.32 -32.12
CA THR A 428 12.05 33.79 -31.70
C THR A 428 12.03 33.42 -30.22
N VAL A 429 12.23 32.13 -29.91
CA VAL A 429 12.35 31.61 -28.54
C VAL A 429 13.58 32.26 -27.87
N PRO A 430 13.45 32.91 -26.69
CA PRO A 430 14.61 33.47 -26.01
C PRO A 430 15.52 32.35 -25.51
N THR A 431 16.78 32.37 -25.94
CA THR A 431 17.84 31.43 -25.51
C THR A 431 18.11 31.60 -24.01
N PRO A 432 18.06 30.53 -23.18
CA PRO A 432 18.37 30.65 -21.76
C PRO A 432 19.85 30.99 -21.55
N THR A 433 20.12 32.01 -20.74
CA THR A 433 21.48 32.36 -20.30
C THR A 433 21.94 31.33 -19.25
N PRO A 434 23.11 30.68 -19.40
CA PRO A 434 23.61 29.73 -18.40
C PRO A 434 23.88 30.44 -17.07
N VAL A 435 23.30 29.93 -15.98
CA VAL A 435 23.66 30.36 -14.62
C VAL A 435 24.73 29.42 -14.06
N THR A 436 25.91 29.98 -13.78
CA THR A 436 27.02 29.29 -13.13
C THR A 436 26.69 29.08 -11.64
N PRO A 437 26.74 27.84 -11.09
CA PRO A 437 26.47 27.61 -9.68
C PRO A 437 27.58 28.22 -8.81
N THR A 438 27.17 29.00 -7.80
CA THR A 438 28.06 29.52 -6.75
C THR A 438 28.26 28.41 -5.70
N PRO A 439 29.50 28.04 -5.33
CA PRO A 439 29.74 26.98 -4.34
C PRO A 439 29.48 27.47 -2.91
N THR A 440 28.74 26.67 -2.14
CA THR A 440 28.49 26.87 -0.70
C THR A 440 29.69 26.37 0.14
N PRO A 441 30.09 27.02 1.24
CA PRO A 441 31.28 26.65 2.01
C PRO A 441 31.13 25.29 2.70
N VAL A 442 32.15 24.43 2.56
CA VAL A 442 32.28 23.16 3.28
C VAL A 442 32.93 23.38 4.66
N THR A 443 32.27 22.89 5.71
CA THR A 443 32.86 22.74 7.05
C THR A 443 33.60 21.39 7.11
N PRO A 444 34.86 21.32 7.60
CA PRO A 444 35.62 20.07 7.58
C PRO A 444 35.07 19.03 8.56
N THR A 445 34.81 17.83 8.04
CA THR A 445 34.44 16.62 8.78
C THR A 445 35.66 16.04 9.52
N PRO A 446 35.56 15.62 10.80
CA PRO A 446 36.66 14.98 11.50
C PRO A 446 36.91 13.56 10.96
N THR A 447 38.20 13.23 10.81
CA THR A 447 38.74 11.94 10.36
C THR A 447 38.31 10.79 11.29
N PRO A 448 37.67 9.72 10.80
CA PRO A 448 37.39 8.54 11.61
C PRO A 448 38.68 7.76 11.89
N VAL A 449 38.94 7.49 13.17
CA VAL A 449 39.94 6.50 13.61
C VAL A 449 39.37 5.10 13.49
N THR A 450 40.08 4.23 12.77
CA THR A 450 39.76 2.81 12.58
C THR A 450 40.08 2.01 13.84
N PRO A 451 39.13 1.31 14.49
CA PRO A 451 39.47 0.24 15.40
C PRO A 451 39.80 -1.04 14.60
N THR A 452 40.98 -1.60 14.83
CA THR A 452 41.42 -2.90 14.34
C THR A 452 40.56 -4.02 14.97
N PRO A 453 39.81 -4.83 14.20
CA PRO A 453 39.15 -6.02 14.74
C PRO A 453 40.13 -7.19 14.84
N THR A 454 40.13 -7.86 15.98
CA THR A 454 40.80 -9.14 16.25
C THR A 454 40.23 -10.24 15.33
N PRO A 455 41.05 -11.10 14.69
CA PRO A 455 40.54 -12.17 13.84
C PRO A 455 39.95 -13.29 14.70
N VAL A 456 38.68 -13.61 14.50
CA VAL A 456 38.11 -14.92 14.83
C VAL A 456 38.01 -15.73 13.55
N THR A 457 38.66 -16.89 13.54
CA THR A 457 38.66 -17.84 12.43
C THR A 457 37.45 -18.76 12.53
N PRO A 458 36.45 -18.69 11.64
CA PRO A 458 35.50 -19.78 11.48
C PRO A 458 36.13 -20.87 10.61
N THR A 459 36.15 -22.10 11.12
CA THR A 459 36.47 -23.31 10.35
C THR A 459 35.34 -23.58 9.35
N PRO A 460 35.57 -23.55 8.03
CA PRO A 460 34.54 -23.93 7.06
C PRO A 460 34.40 -25.45 6.97
N THR A 461 33.16 -25.93 6.97
CA THR A 461 32.81 -27.29 6.56
C THR A 461 33.03 -27.42 5.03
N PRO A 462 33.66 -28.49 4.52
CA PRO A 462 33.91 -28.62 3.09
C PRO A 462 32.60 -28.90 2.34
N VAL A 463 32.17 -27.96 1.49
CA VAL A 463 31.19 -28.24 0.43
C VAL A 463 31.95 -28.49 -0.87
N THR A 464 31.61 -29.59 -1.53
CA THR A 464 32.18 -30.00 -2.82
C THR A 464 31.92 -28.93 -3.89
N PRO A 465 32.94 -28.40 -4.59
CA PRO A 465 32.73 -27.35 -5.59
C PRO A 465 32.00 -27.92 -6.82
N THR A 466 30.85 -27.33 -7.13
CA THR A 466 30.22 -27.47 -8.45
C THR A 466 31.08 -26.73 -9.48
N PRO A 467 31.33 -27.29 -10.68
CA PRO A 467 32.12 -26.62 -11.71
C PRO A 467 31.50 -25.27 -12.08
N ALA A 468 32.28 -24.19 -11.95
CA ALA A 468 31.84 -22.85 -12.30
C ALA A 468 31.66 -22.70 -13.82
N GLY A 469 30.55 -22.06 -14.23
CA GLY A 469 30.25 -21.79 -15.64
C GLY A 469 30.99 -20.55 -16.16
N THR A 470 30.93 -20.31 -17.48
CA THR A 470 31.56 -19.12 -18.11
C THR A 470 30.90 -17.81 -17.65
N CYS A 471 31.68 -16.76 -17.40
CA CYS A 471 31.12 -15.45 -17.05
C CYS A 471 30.34 -14.78 -18.20
N ALA A 472 29.18 -14.20 -17.87
CA ALA A 472 28.42 -13.31 -18.75
C ALA A 472 29.12 -11.94 -18.91
N ALA A 473 28.55 -11.05 -19.72
CA ALA A 473 29.08 -9.69 -19.89
C ALA A 473 29.12 -8.93 -18.56
N ALA A 474 30.19 -8.16 -18.31
CA ALA A 474 30.37 -7.45 -17.04
C ALA A 474 29.21 -6.48 -16.76
N TRP A 475 28.71 -6.50 -15.53
CA TRP A 475 27.71 -5.53 -15.06
C TRP A 475 28.30 -4.12 -15.08
N ASN A 476 27.49 -3.16 -15.54
CA ASN A 476 27.85 -1.75 -15.62
C ASN A 476 26.75 -0.93 -14.94
N THR A 477 27.15 -0.12 -13.97
CA THR A 477 26.26 0.73 -13.17
C THR A 477 25.43 1.71 -14.03
N SER A 478 25.97 2.15 -15.17
CA SER A 478 25.30 3.09 -16.07
C SER A 478 24.43 2.41 -17.13
N SER A 479 24.49 1.09 -17.27
CA SER A 479 23.72 0.34 -18.27
C SER A 479 22.29 0.08 -17.79
N VAL A 480 21.32 0.21 -18.71
CA VAL A 480 19.92 -0.16 -18.46
C VAL A 480 19.69 -1.62 -18.83
N TYR A 481 19.18 -2.39 -17.88
CA TYR A 481 18.80 -3.80 -18.05
C TYR A 481 17.28 -3.92 -18.12
N ALA A 482 16.72 -3.54 -19.28
CA ALA A 482 15.28 -3.34 -19.42
C ALA A 482 14.46 -4.63 -19.48
N ALA A 483 15.02 -5.69 -20.09
CA ALA A 483 14.37 -7.00 -20.15
C ALA A 483 14.75 -7.83 -18.93
N ALA A 484 13.76 -8.43 -18.27
CA ALA A 484 14.00 -9.43 -17.23
C ALA A 484 14.78 -10.61 -17.81
N ASN A 485 15.55 -11.29 -16.96
CA ASN A 485 16.41 -12.42 -17.27
C ASN A 485 17.68 -12.09 -18.08
N THR A 486 18.04 -10.82 -18.20
CA THR A 486 19.35 -10.39 -18.70
C THR A 486 20.44 -10.83 -17.72
N LYS A 487 21.48 -11.51 -18.23
CA LYS A 487 22.59 -12.01 -17.42
C LYS A 487 23.79 -11.10 -17.49
N VAL A 488 24.42 -10.86 -16.35
CA VAL A 488 25.64 -10.07 -16.21
C VAL A 488 26.62 -10.78 -15.26
N SER A 489 27.90 -10.44 -15.31
CA SER A 489 28.88 -10.89 -14.33
C SER A 489 29.33 -9.74 -13.43
N TYR A 490 29.53 -10.02 -12.14
CA TYR A 490 30.08 -9.07 -11.19
C TYR A 490 30.82 -9.84 -10.07
N ASN A 491 32.01 -9.41 -9.67
CA ASN A 491 32.83 -10.05 -8.62
C ASN A 491 32.97 -11.60 -8.73
N GLY A 492 33.14 -12.12 -9.95
CA GLY A 492 33.33 -13.57 -10.18
C GLY A 492 32.06 -14.41 -10.06
N HIS A 493 30.88 -13.78 -10.10
CA HIS A 493 29.58 -14.44 -10.08
C HIS A 493 28.73 -13.98 -11.28
N ASN A 494 27.87 -14.87 -11.76
CA ASN A 494 26.85 -14.53 -12.74
C ASN A 494 25.56 -14.13 -12.01
N TYR A 495 24.92 -13.04 -12.45
CA TYR A 495 23.66 -12.54 -11.93
C TYR A 495 22.63 -12.40 -13.03
N GLN A 496 21.36 -12.47 -12.66
CA GLN A 496 20.22 -12.33 -13.56
C GLN A 496 19.24 -11.31 -13.01
N ASN A 497 18.93 -10.26 -13.78
CA ASN A 497 17.92 -9.29 -13.33
C ASN A 497 16.53 -9.91 -13.35
N LYS A 498 15.73 -9.65 -12.32
CA LYS A 498 14.35 -10.13 -12.20
C LYS A 498 13.36 -9.18 -12.87
N TRP A 499 13.70 -7.90 -12.94
CA TRP A 499 12.92 -6.83 -13.59
C TRP A 499 13.86 -5.71 -14.07
N TRP A 500 13.28 -4.64 -14.63
CA TRP A 500 14.03 -3.47 -15.11
C TRP A 500 14.95 -2.91 -14.01
N THR A 501 16.21 -2.61 -14.34
CA THR A 501 17.15 -1.97 -13.41
C THR A 501 18.23 -1.15 -14.13
N GLN A 502 18.70 -0.11 -13.44
CA GLN A 502 19.91 0.64 -13.78
C GLN A 502 20.56 1.09 -12.45
N GLY A 503 21.85 0.80 -12.26
CA GLY A 503 22.61 1.22 -11.08
C GLY A 503 22.51 0.33 -9.84
N ASP A 504 21.54 -0.60 -9.76
CA ASP A 504 21.44 -1.52 -8.62
C ASP A 504 22.60 -2.55 -8.63
N ASN A 505 23.38 -2.61 -7.55
CA ASN A 505 24.55 -3.49 -7.46
C ASN A 505 24.13 -4.98 -7.34
N PRO A 506 24.58 -5.87 -8.24
CA PRO A 506 24.19 -7.29 -8.21
C PRO A 506 24.58 -8.02 -6.92
N ALA A 507 25.74 -7.70 -6.34
CA ALA A 507 26.21 -8.34 -5.11
C ALA A 507 25.45 -7.88 -3.84
N GLN A 508 24.65 -6.80 -3.93
CA GLN A 508 23.91 -6.24 -2.80
C GLN A 508 22.39 -6.44 -2.89
N SER A 509 21.89 -7.04 -3.97
CA SER A 509 20.45 -7.26 -4.14
C SER A 509 19.87 -8.20 -3.06
N GLY A 510 20.65 -9.17 -2.56
CA GLY A 510 20.11 -10.21 -1.70
C GLY A 510 19.03 -11.05 -2.39
N GLU A 511 18.38 -11.93 -1.65
CA GLU A 511 17.39 -12.87 -2.20
C GLU A 511 16.16 -12.16 -2.79
N TRP A 512 15.82 -10.97 -2.29
CA TRP A 512 14.63 -10.20 -2.67
C TRP A 512 14.90 -9.03 -3.63
N GLY A 513 16.16 -8.64 -3.84
CA GLY A 513 16.51 -7.53 -4.71
C GLY A 513 16.47 -7.88 -6.20
N VAL A 514 16.88 -6.90 -7.00
CA VAL A 514 16.70 -6.91 -8.46
C VAL A 514 17.53 -7.99 -9.15
N TRP A 515 18.66 -8.38 -8.57
CA TRP A 515 19.55 -9.39 -9.12
C TRP A 515 19.42 -10.72 -8.38
N LYS A 516 19.24 -11.80 -9.14
CA LYS A 516 19.36 -13.18 -8.67
C LYS A 516 20.78 -13.69 -8.92
N ASP A 517 21.47 -14.17 -7.89
CA ASP A 517 22.77 -14.84 -8.04
C ASP A 517 22.58 -16.22 -8.69
N LEU A 518 23.37 -16.51 -9.73
CA LEU A 518 23.39 -17.78 -10.47
C LEU A 518 24.62 -18.64 -10.12
N GLY A 519 25.46 -18.19 -9.21
CA GLY A 519 26.67 -18.86 -8.75
C GLY A 519 27.95 -18.29 -9.37
N SER A 520 29.07 -18.87 -8.94
CA SER A 520 30.41 -18.49 -9.37
C SER A 520 30.62 -18.73 -10.87
N CYS A 521 31.42 -17.86 -11.48
CA CYS A 521 31.83 -17.95 -12.88
C CYS A 521 33.33 -17.67 -13.02
N ASN A 522 33.93 -18.24 -14.07
CA ASN A 522 35.37 -18.16 -14.35
C ASN A 522 35.65 -17.65 -15.76
#